data_AF-A0A843J3U3-F1
#
_entry.id   AF-A0A843J3U3-F1
#
_cell.length_a   1.000
_cell.length_b   1.000
_cell.length_c   1.000
_cell.angle_alpha   90.00
_cell.angle_beta   90.00
_cell.angle_gamma   90.00
#
_symmetry.space_group_name_H-M   'P 1'
#
loop_
_entity.id
_entity.type
_entity.pdbx_description
1 polymer ?
#
loop_
_entity_poly.entity_id
_entity_poly.type
_entity_poly.pdbx_seq_one_letter_code
_entity_poly.pdbx_strand_id
1 'polypeptide(L)'
;MKGGVRIETNNIRYFYRNIVKSGKKYRIKYNNKDYGEFSKLSDALYERDCLFYCKFDYDLLVECDLPNRYENMELPTFPESRPRGRIEGNLKFKKDLEGEIVFNHKERKFCVIRGEENFGQYDSMVEAYFVKKTLMEHDWDRACLIQNRKIREDIFLNQKVKSSKPQLPKYCPQCGNKVKEDDKICKICGIKLT
;
A
#
# COMPACT_ATOMS: atom_id res chain seq x y z
N MET A 1 -13.46 -24.76 -6.57
CA MET A 1 -12.13 -25.36 -6.86
C MET A 1 -11.10 -24.62 -6.02
N LYS A 2 -10.31 -25.34 -5.22
CA LYS A 2 -9.35 -24.77 -4.26
C LYS A 2 -8.19 -24.12 -5.01
N GLY A 3 -8.16 -22.79 -5.05
CA GLY A 3 -7.07 -21.98 -5.60
C GLY A 3 -5.90 -21.92 -4.64
N GLY A 4 -5.20 -23.04 -4.45
CA GLY A 4 -3.90 -23.04 -3.79
C GLY A 4 -2.85 -22.59 -4.80
N VAL A 5 -2.25 -21.42 -4.57
CA VAL A 5 -1.10 -20.94 -5.36
C VAL A 5 0.05 -21.94 -5.18
N ARG A 6 0.35 -22.72 -6.21
CA ARG A 6 1.57 -23.55 -6.25
C ARG A 6 2.76 -22.62 -6.38
N ILE A 7 3.51 -22.45 -5.29
CA ILE A 7 4.75 -21.68 -5.29
C ILE A 7 5.82 -22.52 -5.98
N GLU A 8 6.13 -22.22 -7.24
CA GLU A 8 7.21 -22.88 -7.97
C GLU A 8 8.55 -22.72 -7.21
N THR A 9 9.26 -23.84 -7.10
CA THR A 9 10.51 -24.07 -6.35
C THR A 9 11.65 -23.10 -6.66
N ASN A 10 11.56 -22.35 -7.76
CA ASN A 10 12.61 -21.49 -8.27
C ASN A 10 12.98 -20.31 -7.36
N ASN A 11 12.28 -20.06 -6.25
CA ASN A 11 12.62 -18.99 -5.33
C ASN A 11 12.39 -19.29 -3.84
N ILE A 12 12.58 -20.55 -3.40
CA ILE A 12 12.46 -20.92 -1.98
C ILE A 12 13.36 -20.07 -1.06
N ARG A 13 14.53 -19.66 -1.57
CA ARG A 13 15.44 -18.69 -0.93
C ARG A 13 14.80 -17.33 -0.68
N TYR A 14 14.00 -16.82 -1.63
CA TYR A 14 13.30 -15.55 -1.48
C TYR A 14 12.08 -15.70 -0.59
N PHE A 15 11.35 -16.82 -0.71
CA PHE A 15 10.18 -17.08 0.11
C PHE A 15 10.52 -17.09 1.59
N TYR A 16 11.66 -17.68 1.98
CA TYR A 16 12.18 -17.67 3.34
C TYR A 16 13.24 -16.60 3.61
N ARG A 17 13.30 -15.54 2.80
CA ARG A 17 14.26 -14.45 3.03
C ARG A 17 14.09 -13.91 4.44
N ASN A 18 15.21 -13.61 5.08
CA ASN A 18 15.28 -13.07 6.43
C ASN A 18 14.63 -13.98 7.49
N ILE A 19 14.29 -15.23 7.18
CA ILE A 19 13.92 -16.24 8.17
C ILE A 19 15.12 -17.15 8.41
N VAL A 20 15.41 -17.41 9.68
CA VAL A 20 16.46 -18.32 10.11
C VAL A 20 15.82 -19.36 11.04
N LYS A 21 16.21 -20.62 10.88
CA LYS A 21 15.79 -21.71 11.78
C LYS A 21 16.93 -22.03 12.74
N SER A 22 16.63 -21.98 14.04
CA SER A 22 17.54 -22.35 15.13
C SER A 22 16.90 -23.46 15.94
N GLY A 23 17.32 -24.71 15.69
CA GLY A 23 16.69 -25.89 16.29
C GLY A 23 15.22 -26.05 15.85
N LYS A 24 14.29 -26.01 16.80
CA LYS A 24 12.84 -26.13 16.57
C LYS A 24 12.12 -24.80 16.35
N LYS A 25 12.84 -23.67 16.37
CA LYS A 25 12.24 -22.33 16.32
C LYS A 25 12.73 -21.54 15.13
N TYR A 26 11.94 -20.54 14.73
CA TYR A 26 12.20 -19.63 13.63
C TYR A 26 12.40 -18.21 14.17
N ARG A 27 13.34 -17.48 13.57
CA ARG A 27 13.66 -16.08 13.91
C ARG A 27 13.77 -15.25 12.65
N ILE A 28 13.50 -13.96 12.77
CA ILE A 28 13.61 -13.03 11.65
C ILE A 28 14.94 -12.29 11.77
N LYS A 29 15.78 -12.31 10.73
CA LYS A 29 17.10 -11.68 10.74
C LYS A 29 17.17 -10.52 9.76
N TYR A 30 17.42 -9.32 10.28
CA TYR A 30 17.55 -8.10 9.50
C TYR A 30 18.66 -7.21 10.07
N ASN A 31 19.53 -6.65 9.21
CA ASN A 31 20.66 -5.80 9.62
C ASN A 31 21.49 -6.38 10.80
N ASN A 32 21.80 -7.68 10.73
CA ASN A 32 22.52 -8.44 11.76
C ASN A 32 21.84 -8.53 13.14
N LYS A 33 20.58 -8.09 13.26
CA LYS A 33 19.75 -8.27 14.45
C LYS A 33 18.74 -9.39 14.23
N ASP A 34 18.45 -10.11 15.30
CA ASP A 34 17.42 -11.15 15.33
C ASP A 34 16.15 -10.56 15.98
N TYR A 35 14.99 -10.87 15.39
CA TYR A 35 13.68 -10.34 15.72
C TYR A 35 12.72 -11.50 15.94
N GLY A 36 12.05 -11.49 17.10
CA GLY A 36 11.06 -12.48 17.49
C GLY A 36 11.60 -13.91 17.59
N GLU A 37 10.77 -14.79 18.11
CA GLU A 37 11.07 -16.21 18.20
C GLU A 37 9.77 -17.01 18.11
N PHE A 38 9.64 -17.79 17.04
CA PHE A 38 8.37 -18.40 16.63
C PHE A 38 8.50 -19.92 16.58
N SER A 39 7.50 -20.62 17.11
CA SER A 39 7.41 -22.08 17.00
C SER A 39 6.86 -22.53 15.64
N LYS A 40 5.95 -21.73 15.06
CA LYS A 40 5.37 -21.97 13.74
C LYS A 40 6.07 -21.14 12.67
N LEU A 41 6.23 -21.73 11.48
CA LEU A 41 6.81 -21.05 10.32
C LEU A 41 5.84 -20.02 9.72
N SER A 42 4.53 -20.28 9.76
CA SER A 42 3.48 -19.35 9.31
C SER A 42 3.57 -18.02 10.06
N ASP A 43 3.66 -18.08 11.40
CA ASP A 43 3.76 -16.90 12.27
C ASP A 43 5.04 -16.10 11.97
N ALA A 44 6.18 -16.78 11.81
CA ALA A 44 7.44 -16.13 11.48
C ALA A 44 7.39 -15.39 10.12
N LEU A 45 6.71 -15.98 9.13
CA LEU A 45 6.53 -15.35 7.82
C LEU A 45 5.58 -14.15 7.88
N TYR A 46 4.50 -14.27 8.64
CA TYR A 46 3.55 -13.19 8.86
C TYR A 46 4.22 -12.00 9.53
N GLU A 47 4.86 -12.22 10.68
CA GLU A 47 5.52 -11.16 11.44
C GLU A 47 6.61 -10.49 10.61
N ARG A 48 7.37 -11.27 9.84
CA ARG A 48 8.36 -10.71 8.91
C ARG A 48 7.71 -9.70 7.98
N ASP A 49 6.60 -10.07 7.33
CA ASP A 49 5.96 -9.19 6.37
C ASP A 49 5.38 -7.94 7.05
N CYS A 50 4.83 -8.07 8.26
CA CYS A 50 4.39 -6.93 9.07
C CYS A 50 5.56 -6.00 9.44
N LEU A 51 6.69 -6.54 9.90
CA LEU A 51 7.91 -5.77 10.17
C LEU A 51 8.38 -5.01 8.92
N PHE A 52 8.39 -5.65 7.75
CA PHE A 52 8.76 -4.97 6.50
C PHE A 52 7.75 -3.90 6.08
N TYR A 53 6.46 -4.15 6.29
CA TYR A 53 5.39 -3.20 6.02
C TYR A 53 5.51 -1.94 6.90
N CYS A 54 5.71 -2.14 8.20
CA CYS A 54 5.92 -1.08 9.19
C CYS A 54 7.35 -0.52 9.17
N LYS A 55 8.21 -0.92 8.22
CA LYS A 55 9.62 -0.49 8.11
C LYS A 55 10.44 -0.70 9.39
N PHE A 56 10.15 -1.78 10.13
CA PHE A 56 10.74 -2.12 11.43
C PHE A 56 10.46 -1.09 12.55
N ASP A 57 9.39 -0.32 12.41
CA ASP A 57 8.82 0.48 13.47
C ASP A 57 7.95 -0.42 14.37
N TYR A 58 8.34 -0.59 15.63
CA TYR A 58 7.67 -1.49 16.56
C TYR A 58 6.36 -0.93 17.08
N ASP A 59 6.23 0.40 17.18
CA ASP A 59 5.00 1.02 17.67
C ASP A 59 3.87 0.77 16.66
N LEU A 60 4.19 0.87 15.36
CA LEU A 60 3.26 0.55 14.27
C LEU A 60 3.01 -0.96 14.11
N LEU A 61 3.93 -1.82 14.57
CA LEU A 61 3.75 -3.27 14.51
C LEU A 61 2.66 -3.76 15.47
N VAL A 62 2.58 -3.16 16.66
CA VAL A 62 1.56 -3.49 17.68
C VAL A 62 0.14 -3.23 17.18
N GLU A 63 -0.04 -2.27 16.28
CA GLU A 63 -1.32 -1.92 15.68
C GLU A 63 -1.71 -2.81 14.47
N CYS A 64 -0.85 -3.75 14.09
CA CYS A 64 -0.98 -4.52 12.85
C CYS A 64 -1.89 -5.75 13.02
N ASP A 65 -3.21 -5.54 13.03
CA ASP A 65 -4.25 -6.57 13.22
C ASP A 65 -4.69 -7.28 11.91
N LEU A 66 -3.72 -7.68 11.07
CA LEU A 66 -4.02 -8.38 9.82
C LEU A 66 -4.13 -9.90 10.06
N PRO A 67 -5.03 -10.59 9.33
CA PRO A 67 -5.10 -12.05 9.42
C PRO A 67 -3.85 -12.71 8.83
N ASN A 68 -3.34 -13.75 9.50
CA ASN A 68 -2.18 -14.50 9.02
C ASN A 68 -2.52 -15.30 7.74
N ARG A 69 -2.13 -14.75 6.60
CA ARG A 69 -2.32 -15.36 5.27
C ARG A 69 -1.60 -16.71 5.08
N TYR A 70 -0.65 -17.04 5.95
CA TYR A 70 0.13 -18.28 5.88
C TYR A 70 -0.44 -19.41 6.72
N GLU A 71 -1.39 -19.14 7.62
CA GLU A 71 -1.87 -20.12 8.61
C GLU A 71 -2.51 -21.35 7.97
N ASN A 72 -3.23 -21.16 6.85
CA ASN A 72 -3.92 -22.23 6.12
C ASN A 72 -3.27 -22.57 4.76
N MET A 73 -2.04 -22.08 4.53
CA MET A 73 -1.33 -22.30 3.27
C MET A 73 -0.41 -23.52 3.38
N GLU A 74 -0.36 -24.34 2.34
CA GLU A 74 0.69 -25.35 2.19
C GLU A 74 2.02 -24.63 1.87
N LEU A 75 2.84 -24.44 2.91
CA LEU A 75 4.14 -23.78 2.77
C LEU A 75 5.14 -24.72 2.09
N PRO A 76 6.06 -24.18 1.26
CA PRO A 76 7.20 -24.93 0.77
C PRO A 76 8.03 -25.56 1.91
N THR A 77 8.90 -26.51 1.58
CA THR A 77 9.78 -27.10 2.60
C THR A 77 10.84 -26.07 3.01
N PHE A 78 10.98 -25.81 4.32
CA PHE A 78 12.04 -24.91 4.79
C PHE A 78 13.42 -25.52 4.51
N PRO A 79 14.33 -24.81 3.83
CA PRO A 79 15.62 -25.38 3.43
C PRO A 79 16.51 -25.67 4.65
N GLU A 80 17.16 -26.84 4.67
CA GLU A 80 18.04 -27.26 5.76
C GLU A 80 19.33 -26.42 5.87
N SER A 81 19.80 -25.91 4.73
CA SER A 81 20.95 -25.01 4.67
C SER A 81 20.58 -23.73 3.93
N ARG A 82 21.12 -22.60 4.37
CA ARG A 82 20.96 -21.34 3.63
C ARG A 82 21.71 -21.48 2.29
N PRO A 83 21.02 -21.40 1.14
CA PRO A 83 21.70 -21.45 -0.15
C PRO A 83 22.79 -20.35 -0.22
N ARG A 84 24.04 -20.79 -0.40
CA ARG A 84 25.23 -19.92 -0.48
C ARG A 84 25.32 -19.26 -1.87
N GLY A 85 26.04 -18.14 -1.96
CA GLY A 85 26.26 -17.38 -3.20
C GLY A 85 25.46 -16.08 -3.29
N ARG A 86 25.89 -15.17 -4.19
CA ARG A 86 25.06 -14.05 -4.66
C ARG A 86 23.82 -14.65 -5.32
N ILE A 87 22.68 -13.98 -5.26
CA ILE A 87 21.50 -14.51 -5.97
C ILE A 87 21.75 -14.30 -7.46
N GLU A 88 22.35 -15.28 -8.11
CA GLU A 88 22.41 -15.36 -9.57
C GLU A 88 21.16 -16.08 -10.05
N GLY A 89 20.13 -15.29 -10.27
CA GLY A 89 19.02 -15.60 -11.15
C GLY A 89 18.69 -14.29 -11.84
N ASN A 90 18.10 -14.33 -13.03
CA ASN A 90 17.53 -13.14 -13.66
C ASN A 90 16.69 -12.44 -12.59
N LEU A 91 17.25 -11.36 -12.03
CA LEU A 91 16.56 -10.46 -11.14
C LEU A 91 15.41 -9.98 -12.01
N LYS A 92 14.23 -10.59 -11.88
CA LYS A 92 13.00 -9.87 -12.17
C LYS A 92 13.05 -8.78 -11.13
N PHE A 93 13.59 -7.62 -11.52
CA PHE A 93 13.77 -6.49 -10.64
C PHE A 93 12.38 -6.17 -10.07
N LYS A 94 12.30 -5.56 -8.89
CA LYS A 94 11.01 -5.17 -8.29
C LYS A 94 10.11 -4.45 -9.30
N LYS A 95 10.70 -3.66 -10.21
CA LYS A 95 10.05 -3.02 -11.37
C LYS A 95 9.43 -3.98 -12.40
N ASP A 96 9.97 -5.18 -12.60
CA ASP A 96 9.47 -6.16 -13.57
C ASP A 96 8.28 -6.95 -12.99
N LEU A 97 8.24 -7.08 -11.66
CA LEU A 97 7.13 -7.73 -10.93
C LEU A 97 6.00 -6.75 -10.63
N GLU A 98 6.34 -5.60 -10.05
CA GLU A 98 5.37 -4.64 -9.53
C GLU A 98 5.12 -3.48 -10.50
N GLY A 99 5.90 -3.29 -11.57
CA GLY A 99 5.84 -2.06 -12.37
C GLY A 99 6.27 -0.82 -11.59
N GLU A 100 6.30 0.32 -12.27
CA GLU A 100 6.67 1.61 -11.72
C GLU A 100 5.72 2.73 -12.14
N ILE A 101 5.70 3.79 -11.32
CA ILE A 101 4.96 5.01 -11.63
C ILE A 101 6.01 6.07 -11.93
N VAL A 102 5.99 6.59 -13.15
CA VAL A 102 6.93 7.61 -13.61
C VAL A 102 6.16 8.88 -13.92
N PHE A 103 6.67 10.03 -13.46
CA PHE A 103 6.08 11.32 -13.79
C PHE A 103 6.62 11.82 -15.14
N ASN A 104 5.73 11.98 -16.12
CA ASN A 104 6.06 12.60 -17.39
C ASN A 104 5.99 14.12 -17.26
N HIS A 105 7.14 14.78 -17.22
CA HIS A 105 7.23 16.23 -17.09
C HIS A 105 6.68 17.01 -18.30
N LYS A 106 6.68 16.43 -19.50
CA LYS A 106 6.15 17.09 -20.71
C LYS A 106 4.63 17.16 -20.66
N GLU A 107 3.99 16.03 -20.36
CA GLU A 107 2.53 15.91 -20.29
C GLU A 107 1.98 16.34 -18.92
N ARG A 108 2.84 16.50 -17.91
CA ARG A 108 2.50 16.74 -16.49
C ARG A 108 1.57 15.65 -15.92
N LYS A 109 1.80 14.39 -16.30
CA LYS A 109 0.98 13.23 -15.90
C LYS A 109 1.81 12.12 -15.27
N PHE A 110 1.16 11.29 -14.46
CA PHE A 110 1.72 10.08 -13.88
C PHE A 110 1.45 8.89 -14.80
N CYS A 111 2.50 8.18 -15.21
CA CYS A 111 2.43 7.03 -16.10
C CYS A 111 2.67 5.74 -15.31
N VAL A 112 1.81 4.73 -15.47
CA VAL A 112 2.04 3.39 -14.93
C VAL A 112 2.70 2.54 -16.00
N ILE A 113 3.94 2.10 -15.75
CA ILE A 113 4.72 1.33 -16.72
C ILE A 113 5.23 0.02 -16.12
N ARG A 114 5.37 -1.01 -16.94
CA ARG A 114 6.00 -2.28 -16.56
C ARG A 114 6.84 -2.78 -17.73
N GLY A 115 8.16 -2.85 -17.53
CA GLY A 115 9.08 -3.10 -18.64
C GLY A 115 8.93 -2.01 -19.71
N GLU A 116 8.60 -2.39 -20.94
CA GLU A 116 8.39 -1.47 -22.07
C GLU A 116 6.92 -1.06 -22.25
N GLU A 117 6.00 -1.67 -21.50
CA GLU A 117 4.57 -1.41 -21.62
C GLU A 117 4.11 -0.24 -20.76
N ASN A 118 3.27 0.62 -21.36
CA ASN A 118 2.56 1.71 -20.69
C ASN A 118 1.07 1.37 -20.54
N PHE A 119 0.58 1.41 -19.30
CA PHE A 119 -0.79 1.04 -18.92
C PHE A 119 -1.73 2.23 -18.78
N GLY A 120 -1.24 3.45 -18.97
CA GLY A 120 -2.05 4.67 -18.95
C GLY A 120 -1.33 5.86 -18.34
N GLN A 121 -1.96 7.03 -18.52
CA GLN A 121 -1.54 8.31 -17.96
C GLN A 121 -2.65 8.87 -17.08
N TYR A 122 -2.28 9.39 -15.93
CA TYR A 122 -3.20 9.80 -14.87
C TYR A 122 -2.83 11.17 -14.34
N ASP A 123 -3.83 11.93 -13.91
CA ASP A 123 -3.63 13.32 -13.52
C ASP A 123 -3.09 13.44 -12.08
N SER A 124 -3.21 12.37 -11.27
CA SER A 124 -2.69 12.32 -9.89
C SER A 124 -1.90 11.05 -9.58
N MET A 125 -0.97 11.16 -8.63
CA MET A 125 -0.19 10.02 -8.13
C MET A 125 -1.08 8.94 -7.49
N VAL A 126 -2.14 9.35 -6.79
CA VAL A 126 -3.10 8.45 -6.14
C VAL A 126 -3.84 7.61 -7.17
N GLU A 127 -4.26 8.25 -8.26
CA GLU A 127 -4.94 7.60 -9.36
C GLU A 127 -4.05 6.56 -10.06
N ALA A 128 -2.79 6.93 -10.33
CA ALA A 128 -1.78 6.00 -10.87
C ALA A 128 -1.48 4.84 -9.91
N TYR A 129 -1.44 5.11 -8.60
CA TYR A 129 -1.22 4.07 -7.58
C TYR A 129 -2.35 3.05 -7.52
N PHE A 130 -3.60 3.51 -7.56
CA PHE A 130 -4.76 2.62 -7.54
C PHE A 130 -4.78 1.72 -8.77
N VAL A 131 -4.52 2.28 -9.95
CA VAL A 131 -4.41 1.53 -11.21
C VAL A 131 -3.32 0.48 -11.13
N LYS A 132 -2.13 0.87 -10.68
CA LYS A 132 -1.00 -0.04 -10.50
C LYS A 132 -1.37 -1.20 -9.59
N LYS A 133 -2.03 -0.90 -8.46
CA LYS A 133 -2.47 -1.93 -7.51
C LYS A 133 -3.49 -2.89 -8.13
N THR A 134 -4.50 -2.37 -8.84
CA THR A 134 -5.47 -3.24 -9.52
C THR A 134 -4.81 -4.10 -10.61
N LEU A 135 -3.89 -3.53 -11.39
CA LEU A 135 -3.12 -4.32 -12.36
C LEU A 135 -2.33 -5.44 -11.67
N MET A 136 -1.69 -5.15 -10.53
CA MET A 136 -0.96 -6.18 -9.77
C MET A 136 -1.87 -7.30 -9.25
N GLU A 137 -3.09 -6.99 -8.82
CA GLU A 137 -4.07 -7.97 -8.34
C GLU A 137 -4.65 -8.84 -9.46
N HIS A 138 -4.63 -8.35 -10.71
CA HIS A 138 -5.19 -9.00 -11.89
C HIS A 138 -4.12 -9.39 -12.91
N ASP A 139 -2.91 -9.75 -12.46
CA ASP A 139 -1.81 -10.23 -13.33
C ASP A 139 -1.48 -9.32 -14.53
N TRP A 140 -1.70 -8.02 -14.37
CA TRP A 140 -1.53 -6.97 -15.38
C TRP A 140 -2.44 -7.08 -16.61
N ASP A 141 -3.61 -7.73 -16.46
CA ASP A 141 -4.64 -7.75 -17.48
C ASP A 141 -5.27 -6.35 -17.69
N ARG A 142 -5.12 -5.79 -18.88
CA ARG A 142 -5.70 -4.48 -19.24
C ARG A 142 -7.23 -4.48 -19.19
N ALA A 143 -7.89 -5.63 -19.28
CA ALA A 143 -9.34 -5.72 -19.18
C ALA A 143 -9.86 -5.25 -17.80
N CYS A 144 -9.07 -5.40 -16.73
CA CYS A 144 -9.45 -4.92 -15.39
C CYS A 144 -9.57 -3.39 -15.35
N LEU A 145 -8.80 -2.67 -16.16
CA LEU A 145 -8.87 -1.21 -16.27
C LEU A 145 -10.14 -0.73 -16.96
N ILE A 146 -10.70 -1.55 -17.87
CA ILE A 146 -11.98 -1.26 -18.54
C ILE A 146 -13.12 -1.36 -17.51
N GLN A 147 -13.08 -2.33 -16.60
CA GLN A 147 -14.04 -2.45 -15.50
C GLN A 147 -13.89 -1.30 -14.49
N ASN A 148 -12.66 -0.89 -14.18
CA ASN A 148 -12.38 0.28 -13.34
C ASN A 148 -12.87 1.60 -13.93
N ARG A 149 -12.96 1.73 -15.27
CA ARG A 149 -13.49 2.94 -15.92
C ARG A 149 -14.97 3.17 -15.57
N LYS A 150 -15.77 2.09 -15.57
CA LYS A 150 -17.18 2.12 -15.13
C LYS A 150 -17.31 2.44 -13.64
N ILE A 151 -16.46 1.81 -12.80
CA ILE A 151 -16.44 2.07 -11.35
C ILE A 151 -16.01 3.52 -11.05
N ARG A 152 -15.05 4.09 -11.80
CA ARG A 152 -14.66 5.49 -11.68
C ARG A 152 -15.77 6.45 -12.09
N GLU A 153 -16.45 6.19 -13.20
CA GLU A 153 -17.61 6.99 -13.63
C GLU A 153 -18.69 6.97 -12.54
N ASP A 154 -19.01 5.80 -11.98
CA ASP A 154 -19.99 5.65 -10.90
C ASP A 154 -19.56 6.34 -9.60
N ILE A 155 -18.28 6.23 -9.19
CA ILE A 155 -17.77 6.87 -7.98
C ILE A 155 -17.69 8.39 -8.16
N PHE A 156 -17.25 8.91 -9.31
CA PHE A 156 -17.15 10.35 -9.56
C PHE A 156 -18.53 11.01 -9.78
N LEU A 157 -19.48 10.33 -10.42
CA LEU A 157 -20.87 10.80 -10.51
C LEU A 157 -21.51 10.85 -9.12
N ASN A 158 -21.27 9.84 -8.27
CA ASN A 158 -21.79 9.81 -6.90
C ASN A 158 -21.06 10.78 -5.94
N GLN A 159 -19.78 11.10 -6.17
CA GLN A 159 -19.03 12.07 -5.36
C GLN A 159 -19.37 13.54 -5.68
N LYS A 160 -19.87 13.85 -6.89
CA LYS A 160 -20.35 15.21 -7.20
C LYS A 160 -21.52 15.67 -6.33
N VAL A 161 -22.17 14.78 -5.58
CA VAL A 161 -23.31 15.10 -4.71
C VAL A 161 -22.87 15.58 -3.30
N LYS A 162 -21.58 15.52 -2.93
CA LYS A 162 -21.13 15.90 -1.57
C LYS A 162 -19.88 16.79 -1.49
N SER A 163 -19.70 17.72 -2.42
CA SER A 163 -18.78 18.85 -2.21
C SER A 163 -19.57 20.09 -1.79
N SER A 164 -20.02 20.14 -0.53
CA SER A 164 -20.30 21.44 0.08
C SER A 164 -18.96 22.19 0.13
N LYS A 165 -18.88 23.35 -0.54
CA LYS A 165 -17.72 24.23 -0.42
C LYS A 165 -17.44 24.44 1.07
N PRO A 166 -16.20 24.24 1.57
CA PRO A 166 -15.88 24.60 2.95
C PRO A 166 -16.10 26.10 3.08
N GLN A 167 -17.17 26.49 3.79
CA GLN A 167 -17.44 27.88 4.08
C GLN A 167 -16.35 28.39 5.01
N LEU A 168 -15.61 29.39 4.55
CA LEU A 168 -14.62 30.07 5.36
C LEU A 168 -15.33 30.73 6.55
N PRO A 169 -14.88 30.49 7.79
CA PRO A 169 -15.48 31.13 8.95
C PRO A 169 -15.33 32.66 8.84
N LYS A 170 -16.44 33.39 8.98
CA LYS A 170 -16.43 34.86 9.06
C LYS A 170 -15.97 35.29 10.44
N TYR A 171 -15.25 36.41 10.51
CA TYR A 171 -14.77 37.02 11.75
C TYR A 171 -15.23 38.47 11.84
N CYS A 172 -15.48 38.94 13.06
CA CYS A 172 -15.84 40.33 13.33
C CYS A 172 -14.64 41.24 13.02
N PRO A 173 -14.80 42.29 12.19
CA PRO A 173 -13.72 43.19 11.84
C PRO A 173 -13.22 44.03 13.02
N GLN A 174 -14.04 44.23 14.06
CA GLN A 174 -13.67 45.07 15.21
C GLN A 174 -13.04 44.28 16.37
N CYS A 175 -13.53 43.07 16.68
CA CYS A 175 -13.06 42.31 17.84
C CYS A 175 -12.44 40.95 17.50
N GLY A 176 -12.35 40.58 16.23
CA GLY A 176 -11.71 39.35 15.77
C GLY A 176 -12.45 38.05 16.16
N ASN A 177 -13.59 38.14 16.84
CA ASN A 177 -14.37 36.95 17.23
C ASN A 177 -15.06 36.32 16.02
N LYS A 178 -15.16 34.99 16.04
CA LYS A 178 -15.86 34.22 15.02
C LYS A 178 -17.35 34.58 15.01
N VAL A 179 -17.89 34.89 13.85
CA VAL A 179 -19.31 35.24 13.65
C VAL A 179 -19.97 34.23 12.71
N LYS A 180 -21.26 33.96 12.89
CA LYS A 180 -22.02 33.10 11.98
C LYS A 180 -22.33 33.86 10.69
N GLU A 181 -22.56 33.14 9.59
CA GLU A 181 -22.80 33.78 8.28
C GLU A 181 -24.01 34.72 8.27
N ASP A 182 -25.01 34.45 9.11
CA ASP A 182 -26.28 35.18 9.22
C ASP A 182 -26.30 36.25 10.33
N ASP A 183 -25.23 36.38 11.12
CA ASP A 183 -25.18 37.38 12.19
C ASP A 183 -25.04 38.78 11.57
N LYS A 184 -26.06 39.62 11.73
CA LYS A 184 -26.03 41.05 11.32
C LYS A 184 -25.30 41.94 12.34
N ILE A 185 -25.09 41.44 13.55
CA ILE A 185 -24.49 42.15 14.67
C ILE A 185 -23.56 41.19 15.41
N CYS A 186 -22.35 41.64 15.72
CA CYS A 186 -21.43 40.87 16.54
C CYS A 186 -21.96 40.78 17.97
N LYS A 187 -22.24 39.56 18.45
CA LYS A 187 -22.77 39.32 19.81
C LYS A 187 -21.78 39.64 20.93
N ILE A 188 -20.50 39.86 20.61
CA ILE A 188 -19.46 40.18 21.60
C ILE A 188 -19.24 41.69 21.73
N CYS A 189 -19.14 42.41 20.61
CA CYS A 189 -18.81 43.84 20.63
C CYS A 189 -19.96 44.76 20.20
N GLY A 190 -21.09 44.20 19.76
CA GLY A 190 -22.27 44.98 19.35
C GLY A 190 -22.15 45.69 18.00
N ILE A 191 -21.02 45.58 17.28
CA ILE A 191 -20.89 46.21 15.96
C ILE A 191 -21.80 45.54 14.93
N LYS A 192 -22.37 46.33 14.04
CA LYS A 192 -23.09 45.86 12.86
C LYS A 192 -22.10 45.24 11.88
N LEU A 193 -22.31 43.98 11.53
CA LEU A 193 -21.52 43.25 10.53
C LEU A 193 -22.10 43.60 9.16
N THR A 194 -21.36 44.38 8.37
CA THR A 194 -21.63 44.69 6.95
C THR A 194 -21.27 43.52 6.05
#